data_AF-A0A819HSU4-F1
#
_entry.id   AF-A0A819HSU4-F1
#
_cell.length_a   1.000
_cell.length_b   1.000
_cell.length_c   1.000
_cell.angle_alpha   90.00
_cell.angle_beta   90.00
_cell.angle_gamma   90.00
#
_symmetry.space_group_name_H-M   'P 1'
#
loop_
_entity.id
_entity.type
_entity.pdbx_description
1 polymer ?
#
loop_
_entity_poly.entity_id
_entity_poly.type
_entity_poly.pdbx_seq_one_letter_code
_entity_poly.pdbx_strand_id
1 'polypeptide(L)'
;LLEIQWTDAERTLTALIDSLTKRRSEYQDFENKFLRFIQWFENFINNEINQRLDGLTIQTSLEILKNDIRNIITDKRKYVNELLIQARLLQSQSTDQTQLQTIKQKIEQLEQIMDTAEQHVEKRIKKTEITYKMFNDFEQGFENIRSWMDTVEVNLQRPLTTQN
;
A
#
# COMPACT_ATOMS: atom_id res chain seq x y z
N LEU A 1 18.60 53.26 28.17
CA LEU A 1 18.07 53.20 26.78
C LEU A 1 18.87 52.22 25.92
N LEU A 2 20.19 52.37 25.78
CA LEU A 2 21.05 51.42 25.03
C LEU A 2 21.02 49.97 25.58
N GLU A 3 21.06 49.80 26.90
CA GLU A 3 21.02 48.47 27.54
C GLU A 3 19.68 47.74 27.34
N ILE A 4 18.58 48.50 27.33
CA ILE A 4 17.22 47.97 27.03
C ILE A 4 17.17 47.54 25.56
N GLN A 5 17.65 48.39 24.64
CA GLN A 5 17.72 48.06 23.21
C GLN A 5 18.59 46.84 22.92
N TRP A 6 19.70 46.67 23.67
CA TRP A 6 20.57 45.50 23.55
C TRP A 6 19.89 44.22 24.03
N THR A 7 19.22 44.28 25.18
CA THR A 7 18.46 43.14 25.74
C THR A 7 17.33 42.71 24.80
N ASP A 8 16.63 43.66 24.19
CA ASP A 8 15.54 43.36 23.24
C ASP A 8 16.09 42.77 21.92
N ALA A 9 17.24 43.25 21.45
CA ALA A 9 17.92 42.67 20.29
C ALA A 9 18.38 41.22 20.57
N GLU A 10 18.95 40.96 21.74
CA GLU A 10 19.38 39.62 22.16
C GLU A 10 18.21 38.64 22.25
N ARG A 11 17.08 39.06 22.83
CA ARG A 11 15.84 38.25 22.87
C ARG A 11 15.33 37.94 21.47
N THR A 12 15.32 38.93 20.59
CA THR A 12 14.87 38.76 19.20
C THR A 12 15.77 37.79 18.44
N LEU A 13 17.09 37.92 18.58
CA LEU A 13 18.07 37.02 17.97
C LEU A 13 17.92 35.59 18.49
N THR A 14 17.74 35.41 19.79
CA THR A 14 17.52 34.09 20.40
C THR A 14 16.27 33.42 19.83
N ALA A 15 15.14 34.15 19.79
CA ALA A 15 13.89 33.64 19.23
C ALA A 15 14.01 33.27 17.74
N LEU A 16 14.78 34.03 16.96
CA LEU A 16 15.05 33.73 15.55
C LEU A 16 15.89 32.46 15.41
N ILE A 17 16.94 32.29 16.21
CA ILE A 17 17.80 31.10 16.20
C ILE A 17 16.98 29.86 16.56
N ASP A 18 16.15 29.93 17.61
CA ASP A 18 15.31 28.81 18.04
C ASP A 18 14.30 28.42 16.95
N SER A 19 13.67 29.42 16.32
CA SER A 19 12.71 29.21 15.22
C SER A 19 13.36 28.55 13.99
N LEU A 20 14.54 29.03 13.59
CA LEU A 20 15.30 28.45 12.46
C LEU A 20 15.78 27.03 12.77
N THR A 21 16.26 26.79 13.99
CA THR A 21 16.72 25.47 14.42
C THR A 21 15.59 24.46 14.44
N LYS A 22 14.42 24.85 14.97
CA LYS A 22 13.22 24.03 14.97
C LYS A 22 12.78 23.68 13.54
N ARG A 23 12.67 24.68 12.66
CA ARG A 23 12.26 24.46 11.26
C ARG A 23 13.22 23.54 10.51
N ARG A 24 14.52 23.69 10.73
CA ARG A 24 15.54 22.81 10.15
C ARG A 24 15.35 21.37 10.62
N SER A 25 15.11 21.17 11.92
CA SER A 25 14.85 19.84 12.48
C SER A 25 13.58 19.21 11.90
N GLU A 26 12.49 19.97 11.78
CA GLU A 26 11.22 19.50 11.22
C GLU A 26 11.35 19.11 9.74
N TYR A 27 12.08 19.91 8.96
CA TYR A 27 12.36 19.58 7.57
C TYR A 27 13.20 18.29 7.44
N GLN A 28 14.24 18.14 8.25
CA GLN A 28 15.09 16.95 8.24
C GLN A 28 14.32 15.69 8.66
N ASP A 29 13.43 15.80 9.64
CA ASP A 29 12.55 14.71 10.05
C ASP A 29 11.59 14.31 8.92
N PHE A 30 10.94 15.28 8.26
CA PHE A 30 10.11 15.03 7.08
C PHE A 30 10.90 14.33 5.96
N GLU A 31 12.10 14.79 5.66
CA GLU A 31 12.95 14.21 4.62
C GLU A 31 13.34 12.77 4.93
N ASN A 32 13.71 12.47 6.17
CA ASN A 32 14.02 11.11 6.61
C ASN A 32 12.80 10.18 6.48
N LYS A 33 11.63 10.66 6.89
CA LYS A 33 10.37 9.90 6.78
C LYS A 33 9.97 9.66 5.33
N PHE A 34 10.12 10.67 4.48
CA PHE A 34 9.90 10.57 3.03
C PHE A 34 10.79 9.47 2.43
N LEU A 35 12.10 9.52 2.66
CA LEU A 35 13.04 8.52 2.11
C LEU A 35 12.72 7.10 2.59
N ARG A 36 12.37 6.93 3.86
CA ARG A 36 11.94 5.63 4.41
C ARG A 36 10.65 5.13 3.75
N PHE A 37 9.73 6.03 3.41
CA PHE A 37 8.50 5.66 2.70
C PHE A 37 8.80 5.17 1.28
N ILE A 38 9.67 5.86 0.54
CA ILE A 38 10.10 5.43 -0.80
C ILE A 38 10.73 4.04 -0.75
N GLN A 39 11.69 3.83 0.17
CA GLN A 39 12.35 2.53 0.36
C GLN A 39 11.34 1.43 0.72
N TRP A 40 10.38 1.73 1.60
CA TRP A 40 9.31 0.81 1.93
C TRP A 40 8.49 0.45 0.69
N PHE A 41 8.08 1.43 -0.12
CA PHE A 41 7.28 1.20 -1.32
C PHE A 41 8.01 0.29 -2.32
N GLU A 42 9.28 0.58 -2.59
CA GLU A 42 10.12 -0.22 -3.49
C GLU A 42 10.22 -1.67 -3.00
N ASN A 43 10.47 -1.89 -1.70
CA ASN A 43 10.52 -3.22 -1.15
C ASN A 43 9.14 -3.92 -1.15
N PHE A 44 8.08 -3.17 -0.86
CA PHE A 44 6.72 -3.70 -0.75
C PHE A 44 6.23 -4.26 -2.09
N ILE A 45 6.36 -3.47 -3.16
CA ILE A 45 5.90 -3.85 -4.50
C ILE A 45 6.75 -4.96 -5.10
N ASN A 46 8.08 -4.91 -4.91
CA ASN A 46 8.98 -5.84 -5.58
C ASN A 46 9.15 -7.17 -4.81
N ASN A 47 9.15 -7.13 -3.48
CA ASN A 47 9.55 -8.27 -2.67
C ASN A 47 8.45 -8.73 -1.72
N GLU A 48 7.96 -7.85 -0.84
CA GLU A 48 7.16 -8.26 0.32
C GLU A 48 5.84 -8.94 -0.08
N ILE A 49 5.12 -8.40 -1.07
CA ILE A 49 3.89 -9.02 -1.56
C ILE A 49 4.19 -10.42 -2.12
N ASN A 50 5.27 -10.58 -2.89
CA ASN A 50 5.62 -11.87 -3.48
C ASN A 50 5.99 -12.90 -2.40
N GLN A 51 6.81 -12.50 -1.43
CA GLN A 51 7.22 -13.36 -0.32
C GLN A 51 6.04 -13.84 0.53
N ARG A 52 5.06 -12.96 0.79
CA ARG A 52 3.85 -13.31 1.57
C ARG A 52 2.93 -14.30 0.84
N LEU A 53 3.03 -14.39 -0.48
CA LEU A 53 2.17 -15.24 -1.31
C LEU A 53 2.87 -16.50 -1.79
N ASP A 54 4.18 -16.61 -1.60
CA ASP A 54 4.97 -17.71 -2.13
C ASP A 54 4.57 -19.05 -1.52
N GLY A 55 4.42 -20.07 -2.37
CA GLY A 55 4.02 -21.43 -1.97
C GLY A 55 2.58 -21.59 -1.45
N LEU A 56 1.75 -20.53 -1.47
CA LEU A 56 0.37 -20.60 -0.98
C LEU A 56 -0.63 -21.06 -2.04
N THR A 57 -1.75 -21.63 -1.58
CA THR A 57 -2.88 -21.92 -2.46
C THR A 57 -3.48 -20.61 -3.01
N ILE A 58 -4.23 -20.70 -4.11
CA ILE A 58 -4.89 -19.54 -4.70
C ILE A 58 -5.90 -18.92 -3.72
N GLN A 59 -6.63 -19.75 -2.96
CA GLN A 59 -7.59 -19.28 -1.96
C GLN A 59 -6.88 -18.50 -0.83
N THR A 60 -5.84 -19.08 -0.22
CA THR A 60 -5.10 -18.43 0.87
C THR A 60 -4.41 -17.16 0.38
N SER A 61 -3.85 -17.18 -0.84
CA SER A 61 -3.27 -16.00 -1.47
C SER A 61 -4.28 -14.86 -1.62
N LEU A 62 -5.52 -15.20 -1.99
CA LEU A 62 -6.60 -14.23 -2.14
C LEU A 62 -7.02 -13.62 -0.80
N GLU A 63 -7.08 -14.42 0.25
CA GLU A 63 -7.39 -13.95 1.61
C GLU A 63 -6.32 -12.98 2.13
N ILE A 64 -5.04 -13.31 1.98
CA ILE A 64 -3.91 -12.43 2.36
C ILE A 64 -3.94 -11.12 1.57
N LEU A 65 -4.21 -11.18 0.26
CA LEU A 65 -4.31 -9.98 -0.57
C LEU A 65 -5.45 -9.06 -0.12
N LYS A 66 -6.63 -9.62 0.19
CA LYS A 66 -7.83 -8.85 0.58
C LYS A 66 -7.79 -8.30 1.98
N ASN A 67 -7.13 -8.99 2.90
CA ASN A 67 -7.11 -8.63 4.31
C ASN A 67 -5.76 -7.99 4.65
N ASP A 68 -4.70 -8.78 4.75
CA ASP A 68 -3.42 -8.34 5.28
C ASP A 68 -2.77 -7.25 4.42
N ILE A 69 -2.67 -7.49 3.12
CA ILE A 69 -2.01 -6.55 2.19
C ILE A 69 -2.85 -5.27 2.06
N ARG A 70 -4.17 -5.38 1.99
CA ARG A 70 -5.06 -4.20 1.95
C ARG A 70 -5.03 -3.40 3.26
N ASN A 71 -4.89 -4.06 4.41
CA ASN A 71 -4.70 -3.39 5.70
C ASN A 71 -3.36 -2.64 5.74
N ILE A 72 -2.26 -3.27 5.28
CA ILE A 72 -0.95 -2.60 5.18
C ILE A 72 -1.06 -1.34 4.32
N ILE A 73 -1.71 -1.43 3.15
CA ILE A 73 -1.97 -0.29 2.27
C ILE A 73 -2.78 0.81 2.98
N THR A 74 -3.82 0.43 3.72
CA THR A 74 -4.69 1.38 4.44
C THR A 74 -3.92 2.13 5.51
N ASP A 75 -3.08 1.43 6.29
CA ASP A 75 -2.27 2.06 7.32
C ASP A 75 -1.17 2.93 6.71
N LYS A 76 -0.60 2.53 5.57
CA LYS A 76 0.37 3.34 4.84
C LYS A 76 -0.25 4.58 4.23
N ARG A 77 -1.51 4.53 3.76
CA ARG A 77 -2.25 5.72 3.34
C ARG A 77 -2.44 6.71 4.49
N LYS A 78 -2.76 6.25 5.71
CA LYS A 78 -2.85 7.12 6.89
C LYS A 78 -1.51 7.80 7.18
N TYR A 79 -0.42 7.03 7.15
CA TYR A 79 0.92 7.56 7.32
C TYR A 79 1.30 8.60 6.26
N VAL A 80 0.96 8.34 4.98
CA VAL A 80 1.16 9.32 3.90
C VAL A 80 0.35 10.59 4.16
N ASN A 81 -0.90 10.48 4.61
CA ASN A 81 -1.72 11.65 4.95
C ASN A 81 -1.07 12.50 6.05
N GLU A 82 -0.48 11.88 7.08
CA GLU A 82 0.27 12.59 8.11
C GLU A 82 1.52 13.29 7.54
N LEU A 83 2.25 12.62 6.64
CA LEU A 83 3.39 13.22 5.94
C LEU A 83 2.98 14.39 5.04
N LEU A 84 1.84 14.30 4.36
CA LEU A 84 1.31 15.38 3.53
C LEU A 84 0.94 16.59 4.39
N ILE A 85 0.39 16.39 5.58
CA ILE A 85 0.13 17.47 6.54
C ILE A 85 1.45 18.13 6.95
N GLN A 86 2.46 17.34 7.35
CA GLN A 86 3.79 17.85 7.71
C GLN A 86 4.43 18.64 6.55
N ALA A 87 4.36 18.10 5.34
CA ALA A 87 4.89 18.75 4.13
C ALA A 87 4.20 20.09 3.85
N ARG A 88 2.86 20.15 3.95
CA ARG A 88 2.09 21.39 3.75
C ARG A 88 2.39 22.44 4.82
N LEU A 89 2.64 22.04 6.07
CA LEU A 89 3.10 22.94 7.13
C LEU A 89 4.50 23.49 6.83
N LEU A 90 5.44 22.64 6.41
CA LEU A 90 6.78 23.08 6.01
C LEU A 90 6.73 24.01 4.80
N GLN A 91 5.84 23.72 3.84
CA GLN A 91 5.62 24.55 2.66
C GLN A 91 5.14 25.96 3.03
N SER A 92 4.18 26.09 3.96
CA SER A 92 3.63 27.39 4.37
C SER A 92 4.60 28.23 5.20
N GLN A 93 5.55 27.58 5.87
CA GLN A 93 6.59 28.23 6.66
C GLN A 93 7.85 28.57 5.85
N SER A 94 8.04 27.95 4.68
CA SER A 94 9.22 28.17 3.85
C SER A 94 9.15 29.52 3.14
N THR A 95 10.20 30.33 3.32
CA THR A 95 10.45 31.53 2.51
C THR A 95 11.47 31.27 1.40
N ASP A 96 12.11 30.10 1.41
CA ASP A 96 13.03 29.65 0.38
C ASP A 96 12.25 29.00 -0.77
N GLN A 97 12.40 29.58 -1.97
CA GLN A 97 11.69 29.15 -3.17
C GLN A 97 12.16 27.78 -3.68
N THR A 98 13.45 27.45 -3.54
CA THR A 98 13.99 26.14 -3.89
C THR A 98 13.42 25.08 -2.94
N GLN A 99 13.45 25.33 -1.64
CA GLN A 99 12.88 24.42 -0.64
C GLN A 99 11.37 24.20 -0.86
N LEU A 100 10.63 25.27 -1.18
CA LEU A 100 9.20 25.21 -1.47
C LEU A 100 8.91 24.35 -2.71
N GLN A 101 9.71 24.47 -3.76
CA GLN A 101 9.57 23.64 -4.95
C GLN A 101 9.90 22.17 -4.67
N THR A 102 10.94 21.88 -3.89
CA THR A 102 11.27 20.51 -3.47
C THR A 102 10.15 19.88 -2.64
N ILE A 103 9.54 20.63 -1.72
CA ILE A 103 8.41 20.13 -0.92
C ILE A 103 7.21 19.83 -1.80
N LYS A 104 6.87 20.70 -2.78
CA LYS A 104 5.79 20.45 -3.74
C LYS A 104 6.01 19.14 -4.50
N GLN A 105 7.21 18.93 -5.04
CA GLN A 105 7.54 17.70 -5.75
C GLN A 105 7.44 16.46 -4.85
N LYS A 106 7.89 16.55 -3.59
CA LYS A 106 7.76 15.45 -2.63
C LYS A 106 6.30 15.14 -2.29
N ILE A 107 5.44 16.15 -2.18
CA ILE A 107 3.98 15.98 -1.98
C ILE A 107 3.38 15.20 -3.14
N GLU A 108 3.64 15.63 -4.39
CA GLU A 108 3.14 14.96 -5.59
C GLU A 108 3.63 13.51 -5.68
N GLN A 109 4.91 13.27 -5.36
CA GLN A 109 5.49 11.92 -5.33
C GLN A 109 4.84 11.03 -4.28
N LEU A 110 4.56 11.54 -3.07
CA LEU A 110 3.90 10.76 -2.02
C LEU A 110 2.51 10.30 -2.46
N GLU A 111 1.72 11.19 -3.05
CA GLU A 111 0.38 10.86 -3.57
C GLU A 111 0.47 9.83 -4.69
N GLN A 112 1.33 10.07 -5.69
CA GLN A 112 1.49 9.18 -6.85
C GLN A 112 1.96 7.77 -6.45
N ILE A 113 2.90 7.67 -5.53
CA ILE A 113 3.43 6.37 -5.07
C ILE A 113 2.36 5.58 -4.32
N MET A 114 1.60 6.25 -3.46
CA MET A 114 0.54 5.59 -2.71
C MET A 114 -0.59 5.10 -3.63
N ASP A 115 -0.98 5.92 -4.61
CA ASP A 115 -1.96 5.54 -5.64
C ASP A 115 -1.47 4.34 -6.47
N THR A 116 -0.18 4.34 -6.82
CA THR A 116 0.44 3.23 -7.54
C THR A 116 0.40 1.94 -6.72
N ALA A 117 0.66 2.01 -5.41
CA ALA A 117 0.61 0.87 -4.51
C ALA A 117 -0.80 0.27 -4.42
N GLU A 118 -1.82 1.12 -4.25
CA GLU A 118 -3.22 0.71 -4.20
C GLU A 118 -3.66 0.04 -5.51
N GLN A 119 -3.34 0.66 -6.65
CA GLN A 119 -3.67 0.10 -7.95
C GLN A 119 -2.97 -1.24 -8.21
N HIS A 120 -1.71 -1.38 -7.78
CA HIS A 120 -0.97 -2.62 -7.92
C HIS A 120 -1.65 -3.77 -7.15
N VAL A 121 -2.00 -3.54 -5.89
CA VAL A 121 -2.68 -4.53 -5.04
C VAL A 121 -4.06 -4.87 -5.61
N GLU A 122 -4.84 -3.88 -6.03
CA GLU A 122 -6.18 -4.10 -6.58
C GLU A 122 -6.14 -4.91 -7.88
N LYS A 123 -5.20 -4.61 -8.78
CA LYS A 123 -4.99 -5.41 -10.01
C LYS A 123 -4.65 -6.87 -9.67
N ARG A 124 -3.84 -7.08 -8.63
CA ARG A 124 -3.41 -8.42 -8.21
C ARG A 124 -4.54 -9.20 -7.54
N ILE A 125 -5.37 -8.56 -6.72
CA ILE A 125 -6.62 -9.14 -6.18
C ILE A 125 -7.49 -9.61 -7.33
N LYS A 126 -7.85 -8.71 -8.27
CA LYS A 126 -8.73 -9.05 -9.41
C LYS A 126 -8.21 -10.20 -10.24
N LYS A 127 -6.91 -10.22 -10.54
CA LYS A 127 -6.29 -11.33 -11.26
C LYS A 127 -6.42 -12.64 -10.51
N THR A 128 -6.15 -12.63 -9.20
CA THR A 128 -6.23 -13.83 -8.35
C THR A 128 -7.67 -14.32 -8.20
N GLU A 129 -8.65 -13.43 -8.08
CA GLU A 129 -10.09 -13.78 -8.06
C GLU A 129 -10.53 -14.45 -9.35
N ILE A 130 -10.11 -13.91 -10.50
CA ILE A 130 -10.39 -14.49 -11.81
C ILE A 130 -9.79 -15.89 -11.92
N THR A 131 -8.53 -16.07 -11.50
CA THR A 131 -7.87 -17.38 -11.48
C THR A 131 -8.56 -18.36 -10.53
N TYR A 132 -8.94 -17.91 -9.33
CA TYR A 132 -9.66 -18.73 -8.35
C TYR A 132 -10.99 -19.21 -8.91
N LYS A 133 -11.76 -18.31 -9.54
CA LYS A 133 -13.02 -18.66 -10.16
C LYS A 133 -12.84 -19.71 -11.26
N MET A 134 -11.87 -19.54 -12.16
CA MET A 134 -11.60 -20.52 -13.21
C MET A 134 -11.23 -21.90 -12.65
N PHE A 135 -10.45 -21.93 -11.56
CA PHE A 135 -10.09 -23.17 -10.89
C PHE A 135 -11.33 -23.88 -10.32
N ASN A 136 -12.19 -23.14 -9.61
CA ASN A 136 -13.43 -23.71 -9.07
C ASN A 136 -14.40 -24.18 -10.16
N ASP A 137 -14.55 -23.41 -11.25
CA ASP A 137 -15.39 -23.78 -12.39
C ASP A 137 -14.89 -25.08 -13.04
N PHE A 138 -13.56 -25.27 -13.10
CA PHE A 138 -12.93 -26.49 -13.59
C PHE A 138 -13.14 -27.68 -12.65
N GLU A 139 -12.91 -27.52 -11.34
CA GLU A 139 -13.14 -28.58 -10.35
C GLU A 139 -14.60 -29.05 -10.37
N GLN A 140 -15.54 -28.12 -10.42
CA GLN A 140 -16.97 -28.46 -10.53
C GLN A 140 -17.29 -29.22 -11.81
N GLY A 141 -16.66 -28.85 -12.94
CA GLY A 141 -16.78 -29.57 -14.19
C GLY A 141 -16.30 -31.03 -14.09
N PHE A 142 -15.16 -31.25 -13.41
CA PHE A 142 -14.64 -32.60 -13.16
C PHE A 142 -15.56 -33.43 -12.29
N GLU A 143 -16.08 -32.86 -11.20
CA GLU A 143 -17.03 -33.57 -10.32
C GLU A 143 -18.32 -33.94 -11.05
N ASN A 144 -18.82 -33.06 -11.93
CA ASN A 144 -19.99 -33.37 -12.76
C ASN A 144 -19.74 -34.53 -13.72
N ILE A 145 -18.57 -34.58 -14.36
CA ILE A 145 -18.18 -35.68 -15.25
C ILE A 145 -18.04 -36.98 -14.46
N ARG A 146 -17.40 -36.94 -13.29
CA ARG A 146 -17.24 -38.09 -12.40
C ARG A 146 -18.58 -38.69 -12.01
N SER A 147 -19.50 -37.86 -11.51
CA SER A 147 -20.86 -38.26 -11.15
C SER A 147 -21.64 -38.87 -12.32
N TRP A 148 -21.47 -38.30 -13.53
CA TRP A 148 -22.06 -38.87 -14.74
C TRP A 148 -21.48 -40.24 -15.07
N MET A 149 -20.15 -40.43 -14.99
CA MET A 149 -19.51 -41.73 -15.23
C MET A 149 -19.99 -42.79 -14.23
N ASP A 150 -20.06 -42.45 -12.94
CA ASP A 150 -20.57 -43.36 -11.90
C ASP A 150 -22.01 -43.78 -12.21
N THR A 151 -22.85 -42.84 -12.67
CA THR A 151 -24.23 -43.13 -13.08
C THR A 151 -24.29 -44.07 -14.30
N VAL A 152 -23.44 -43.84 -15.30
CA VAL A 152 -23.36 -44.70 -16.49
C VAL A 152 -22.90 -46.10 -16.12
N GLU A 153 -21.89 -46.24 -15.27
CA GLU A 153 -21.38 -47.52 -14.79
C GLU A 153 -22.48 -48.33 -14.07
N VAL A 154 -23.20 -47.70 -13.14
CA VAL A 154 -24.34 -48.33 -12.46
C VAL A 154 -25.40 -48.81 -13.46
N ASN A 155 -25.71 -48.01 -14.48
CA ASN A 155 -26.69 -48.38 -15.49
C ASN A 155 -26.21 -49.53 -16.39
N LEU A 156 -24.92 -49.61 -16.71
CA LEU A 156 -24.33 -50.71 -17.49
C LEU A 156 -24.27 -52.03 -16.71
N GLN A 157 -24.18 -51.97 -15.39
CA GLN A 157 -24.19 -53.15 -14.51
C GLN A 157 -25.61 -53.71 -14.27
N ARG A 158 -26.67 -53.01 -14.70
CA ARG A 158 -28.04 -53.52 -14.57
C ARG A 158 -28.26 -54.68 -15.55
N PRO A 159 -28.80 -55.83 -15.10
CA PRO A 159 -29.12 -56.93 -16.00
C PRO A 159 -30.11 -56.48 -17.08
N LEU A 160 -29.87 -56.88 -18.32
CA LEU A 160 -30.81 -56.70 -19.43
C LEU A 160 -32.09 -57.47 -19.10
N THR A 161 -33.08 -56.81 -18.50
CA THR A 161 -34.43 -57.36 -18.42
C THR A 161 -35.02 -57.31 -19.82
N THR A 162 -34.89 -58.41 -20.57
CA THR A 162 -35.70 -58.69 -21.75
C THR A 162 -37.17 -58.74 -21.32
N GLN A 163 -37.95 -57.75 -21.73
CA GLN A 163 -39.41 -57.84 -21.72
C GLN A 163 -39.82 -58.87 -22.79
N ASN A 164 -40.34 -60.01 -22.34
CA ASN A 164 -41.13 -60.93 -23.17
C ASN A 164 -42.55 -60.40 -23.30
#